data_AF-A0A0A9Z4K4-F1
#
_entry.id   AF-A0A0A9Z4K4-F1
#
_cell.length_a   1.000
_cell.length_b   1.000
_cell.length_c   1.000
_cell.angle_alpha   90.00
_cell.angle_beta   90.00
_cell.angle_gamma   90.00
#
_symmetry.space_group_name_H-M   'P 1'
#
loop_
_entity.id
_entity.type
_entity.pdbx_description
1 polymer ?
#
loop_
_entity_poly.entity_id
_entity_poly.type
_entity_poly.pdbx_seq_one_letter_code
_entity_poly.pdbx_strand_id
1 'polypeptide(L)'
;MKYTKTFAVTLCVTLLLTTAFTMATTSCTAGSNGCATCKADKSACETCKDGYFLTAPTCTPCVLPCATCSAGKTCTTCASGYYMKGTGSDVACDYCILNCATCNTATKCTTCNT
;
A
#
# COMPACT_ATOMS: atom_id res chain seq x y z
N MET A 1 -45.25 -24.93 27.75
CA MET A 1 -43.91 -24.47 28.17
C MET A 1 -42.94 -24.95 27.08
N LYS A 2 -42.90 -24.32 25.90
CA LYS A 2 -42.23 -23.05 25.54
C LYS A 2 -40.71 -23.07 25.81
N TYR A 3 -39.95 -23.95 25.16
CA TYR A 3 -38.52 -23.71 24.84
C TYR A 3 -38.12 -24.47 23.56
N THR A 4 -38.96 -24.34 22.53
CA THR A 4 -38.59 -24.62 21.14
C THR A 4 -38.57 -23.27 20.43
N LYS A 5 -37.43 -22.92 19.83
CA LYS A 5 -37.11 -21.73 19.01
C LYS A 5 -36.17 -20.68 19.60
N THR A 6 -35.98 -20.53 20.92
CA THR A 6 -35.14 -19.42 21.43
C THR A 6 -33.63 -19.69 21.35
N PHE A 7 -33.17 -20.92 21.64
CA PHE A 7 -31.73 -21.22 21.71
C PHE A 7 -31.03 -21.37 20.34
N ALA A 8 -31.73 -21.86 19.32
CA ALA A 8 -31.19 -21.98 17.96
C ALA A 8 -31.06 -20.61 17.26
N VAL A 9 -31.91 -19.65 17.63
CA VAL A 9 -31.85 -18.28 17.09
C VAL A 9 -30.65 -17.54 17.65
N THR A 10 -30.30 -17.72 18.93
CA THR A 10 -29.15 -17.05 19.56
C THR A 10 -27.80 -17.47 18.96
N LEU A 11 -27.61 -18.76 18.63
CA LEU A 11 -26.35 -19.26 18.05
C LEU A 11 -26.18 -18.83 16.57
N CYS A 12 -27.29 -18.66 15.85
CA CYS A 12 -27.29 -18.17 14.47
C CYS A 12 -27.02 -16.66 14.40
N VAL A 13 -27.54 -15.88 15.37
CA VAL A 13 -27.29 -14.43 15.46
C VAL A 13 -25.82 -14.14 15.77
N THR A 14 -25.13 -14.97 16.57
CA THR A 14 -23.68 -14.81 16.80
C THR A 14 -22.81 -15.19 15.60
N LEU A 15 -23.27 -16.09 14.72
CA LEU A 15 -22.56 -16.47 13.48
C LEU A 15 -22.79 -15.46 12.33
N LEU A 16 -23.89 -14.71 12.39
CA LEU A 16 -24.20 -13.63 11.44
C LEU A 16 -23.57 -12.28 11.83
N LEU A 17 -23.22 -12.09 13.11
CA LEU A 17 -22.48 -10.91 13.58
C LEU A 17 -20.99 -10.93 13.24
N THR A 18 -20.41 -12.09 12.92
CA THR A 18 -19.01 -12.19 12.46
C THR A 18 -18.88 -12.14 10.93
N THR A 19 -19.95 -12.43 10.20
CA THR A 19 -19.99 -12.33 8.72
C THR A 19 -20.46 -10.97 8.22
N ALA A 20 -20.95 -10.12 9.12
CA ALA A 20 -21.26 -8.72 8.88
C ALA A 20 -20.15 -7.77 9.37
N PHE A 21 -18.87 -8.10 9.20
CA PHE A 21 -17.86 -7.04 9.17
C PHE A 21 -17.90 -6.42 7.79
N THR A 22 -18.83 -5.47 7.67
CA THR A 22 -18.94 -4.49 6.61
C THR A 22 -17.62 -4.29 5.88
N MET A 23 -17.67 -4.26 4.54
CA MET A 23 -16.68 -3.53 3.73
C MET A 23 -16.77 -2.03 4.07
N ALA A 24 -16.48 -1.69 5.33
CA ALA A 24 -16.23 -0.34 5.74
C ALA A 24 -14.96 0.03 4.99
N THR A 25 -15.12 0.82 3.94
CA THR A 25 -14.07 1.69 3.47
C THR A 25 -13.67 2.50 4.70
N THR A 26 -12.67 2.03 5.44
CA THR A 26 -12.07 2.69 6.60
C THR A 26 -11.32 3.91 6.05
N SER A 27 -12.07 4.90 5.60
CA SER A 27 -11.53 6.21 5.26
C SER A 27 -11.07 6.82 6.58
N CYS A 28 -9.76 7.00 6.76
CA CYS A 28 -9.24 7.63 7.97
C CYS A 28 -9.79 9.06 8.05
N THR A 29 -10.07 9.55 9.26
CA THR A 29 -10.62 10.89 9.45
C THR A 29 -9.61 11.99 9.12
N ALA A 30 -8.31 11.67 9.18
CA ALA A 30 -7.21 12.58 8.85
C ALA A 30 -6.95 12.65 7.33
N GLY A 31 -7.91 13.11 6.51
CA GLY A 31 -7.68 13.56 5.11
C GLY A 31 -6.75 12.69 4.25
N SER A 32 -6.74 11.37 4.45
CA SER A 32 -5.55 10.56 4.21
C SER A 32 -5.53 9.98 2.81
N ASN A 33 -5.21 10.80 1.82
CA ASN A 33 -4.86 10.30 0.50
C ASN A 33 -3.68 9.30 0.64
N GLY A 34 -3.80 8.15 -0.01
CA GLY A 34 -2.74 7.14 0.01
C GLY A 34 -2.66 6.25 1.26
N CYS A 35 -3.60 6.32 2.20
CA CYS A 35 -3.62 5.42 3.36
C CYS A 35 -4.20 4.04 3.01
N ALA A 36 -3.56 2.96 3.47
CA ALA A 36 -4.06 1.60 3.30
C ALA A 36 -4.79 1.11 4.57
N THR A 37 -4.23 1.36 5.75
CA THR A 37 -4.87 1.07 7.05
C THR A 37 -4.67 2.22 8.03
N CYS A 38 -5.62 2.38 8.96
CA CYS A 38 -5.59 3.41 10.00
C CYS A 38 -5.60 2.77 11.39
N LYS A 39 -5.19 3.55 12.39
CA LYS A 39 -5.41 3.24 13.80
C LYS A 39 -6.90 3.04 14.08
N ALA A 40 -7.21 2.32 15.18
CA ALA A 40 -8.57 2.03 15.60
C ALA A 40 -9.43 3.30 15.83
N ASP A 41 -8.82 4.37 16.34
CA ASP A 41 -9.45 5.69 16.54
C ASP A 41 -9.52 6.54 15.27
N LYS A 42 -9.01 6.02 14.14
CA LYS A 42 -8.91 6.65 12.82
C LYS A 42 -8.06 7.93 12.78
N SER A 43 -7.34 8.25 13.87
CA SER A 43 -6.59 9.50 14.02
C SER A 43 -5.32 9.55 13.18
N ALA A 44 -4.78 8.39 12.79
CA ALA A 44 -3.56 8.28 12.00
C ALA A 44 -3.56 7.05 11.09
N CYS A 45 -2.79 7.15 10.00
CA CYS A 45 -2.40 6.02 9.18
C CYS A 45 -1.43 5.09 9.93
N GLU A 46 -1.65 3.78 9.78
CA GLU A 46 -0.71 2.75 10.20
C GLU A 46 0.09 2.22 9.01
N THR A 47 -0.55 2.08 7.86
CA THR A 47 0.10 1.66 6.62
C THR A 47 -0.34 2.53 5.44
N CYS A 48 0.54 2.66 4.46
CA CYS A 48 0.31 3.41 3.24
C CYS A 48 0.14 2.46 2.05
N LYS A 49 -0.64 2.89 1.06
CA LYS A 49 -0.75 2.22 -0.24
C LYS A 49 0.60 2.29 -0.95
N ASP A 50 0.81 1.39 -1.92
CA ASP A 50 1.95 1.45 -2.80
C ASP A 50 2.06 2.83 -3.47
N GLY A 51 3.30 3.32 -3.61
CA GLY A 51 3.57 4.69 -4.07
C GLY A 51 3.46 5.76 -2.98
N TYR A 52 3.24 5.39 -1.72
CA TYR A 52 3.23 6.31 -0.58
C TYR A 52 4.10 5.79 0.57
N PHE A 53 4.63 6.70 1.38
CA PHE A 53 5.39 6.40 2.59
C PHE A 53 4.76 7.06 3.83
N LEU A 54 4.97 6.45 4.99
CA LEU A 54 4.36 6.91 6.23
C LEU A 54 5.07 8.15 6.78
N THR A 55 4.30 9.22 6.91
CA THR A 55 4.65 10.51 7.51
C THR A 55 3.63 10.80 8.60
N ALA A 56 3.69 10.04 9.69
CA ALA A 56 2.66 10.03 10.73
C ALA A 56 2.20 11.46 11.09
N PRO A 57 0.87 11.75 11.03
CA PRO A 57 -0.24 10.81 10.93
C PRO A 57 -0.69 10.44 9.49
N THR A 58 -0.01 10.93 8.45
CA THR A 58 -0.45 10.83 7.05
C THR A 58 0.47 9.99 6.17
N CYS A 59 0.01 9.68 4.95
CA CYS A 59 0.83 9.08 3.90
C CYS A 59 1.21 10.13 2.86
N THR A 60 2.50 10.24 2.56
CA THR A 60 3.01 11.18 1.55
C THR A 60 3.38 10.39 0.29
N PRO A 61 3.06 10.86 -0.92
CA PRO A 61 3.43 10.16 -2.14
C PRO A 61 4.95 10.10 -2.32
N CYS A 62 5.43 9.00 -2.88
CA CYS A 62 6.80 8.86 -3.33
C CYS A 62 7.08 9.81 -4.50
N VAL A 63 8.30 10.36 -4.57
CA VAL A 63 8.70 11.16 -5.71
C VAL A 63 8.97 10.23 -6.90
N LEU A 64 8.36 10.53 -8.04
CA LEU A 64 8.65 9.81 -9.28
C LEU A 64 10.15 9.95 -9.62
N PRO A 65 10.82 8.87 -10.06
CA PRO A 65 10.26 7.61 -10.56
C PRO A 65 10.28 6.44 -9.56
N CYS A 66 10.28 6.70 -8.24
CA CYS A 66 10.13 5.61 -7.25
C CYS A 66 8.72 5.00 -7.34
N ALA A 67 8.63 3.67 -7.45
CA ALA A 67 7.36 2.94 -7.31
C ALA A 67 6.99 2.73 -5.83
N THR A 68 7.99 2.49 -4.99
CA THR A 68 7.87 2.51 -3.53
C THR A 68 9.09 3.23 -2.95
N CYS A 69 8.93 3.81 -1.76
CA CYS A 69 9.97 4.59 -1.12
C CYS A 69 9.87 4.50 0.41
N SER A 70 11.01 4.61 1.10
CA SER A 70 11.06 4.70 2.57
C SER A 70 10.98 6.14 3.07
N ALA A 71 11.39 7.08 2.22
CA ALA A 71 11.22 8.52 2.37
C ALA A 71 11.01 9.13 0.98
N GLY A 72 10.51 10.36 0.90
CA GLY A 72 10.12 10.97 -0.39
C GLY A 72 11.16 10.85 -1.51
N LYS A 73 12.47 10.86 -1.20
CA LYS A 73 13.56 10.71 -2.18
C LYS A 73 14.31 9.38 -2.14
N THR A 74 14.07 8.54 -1.13
CA THR A 74 14.80 7.28 -0.94
C THR A 74 13.93 6.13 -1.47
N CYS A 75 14.18 5.71 -2.71
CA CYS A 75 13.42 4.66 -3.35
C CYS A 75 13.71 3.29 -2.71
N THR A 76 12.69 2.45 -2.60
CA THR A 76 12.83 1.01 -2.27
C THR A 76 12.55 0.12 -3.46
N THR A 77 11.75 0.61 -4.42
CA THR A 77 11.61 0.02 -5.76
C THR A 77 11.40 1.11 -6.81
N CYS A 78 11.75 0.80 -8.05
CA CYS A 78 11.59 1.71 -9.19
C CYS A 78 10.37 1.35 -10.03
N ALA A 79 9.76 2.35 -10.66
CA ALA A 79 8.74 2.11 -11.67
C ALA A 79 9.32 1.34 -12.87
N SER A 80 8.46 0.68 -13.64
CA SER A 80 8.87 0.02 -14.90
C SER A 80 9.58 1.01 -15.82
N GLY A 81 10.62 0.54 -16.51
CA GLY A 81 11.52 1.40 -17.30
C GLY A 81 12.60 2.13 -16.49
N TYR A 82 12.69 1.90 -15.17
CA TYR A 82 13.73 2.46 -14.31
C TYR A 82 14.44 1.36 -13.50
N TYR A 83 15.70 1.61 -13.15
CA TYR A 83 16.50 0.74 -12.29
C TYR A 83 17.04 1.49 -11.07
N MET A 84 17.36 0.74 -10.03
CA MET A 84 17.87 1.30 -8.78
C MET A 84 19.32 1.79 -8.94
N LYS A 85 19.58 3.03 -8.54
CA LYS A 85 20.90 3.67 -8.61
C LYS A 85 21.26 4.29 -7.26
N GLY A 86 22.53 4.19 -6.88
CA GLY A 86 23.00 4.66 -5.58
C GLY A 86 22.80 3.62 -4.47
N THR A 87 23.26 3.96 -3.28
CA THR A 87 23.19 3.10 -2.09
C THR A 87 22.89 3.95 -0.86
N GLY A 88 22.38 3.33 0.21
CA GLY A 88 22.08 4.02 1.46
C GLY A 88 20.97 5.07 1.32
N SER A 89 21.25 6.30 1.72
CA SER A 89 20.26 7.40 1.70
C SER A 89 20.09 8.03 0.30
N ASP A 90 21.04 7.77 -0.61
CA ASP A 90 21.08 8.31 -1.97
C ASP A 90 20.49 7.33 -3.00
N VAL A 91 19.69 6.35 -2.56
CA VAL A 91 19.02 5.41 -3.44
C VAL A 91 17.92 6.12 -4.23
N ALA A 92 18.12 6.22 -5.53
CA ALA A 92 17.22 6.82 -6.49
C ALA A 92 16.93 5.83 -7.64
N CYS A 93 16.05 6.24 -8.54
CA CYS A 93 15.72 5.48 -9.75
C CYS A 93 16.21 6.24 -10.98
N ASP A 94 16.93 5.56 -11.86
CA ASP A 94 17.43 6.10 -13.13
C ASP A 94 16.83 5.32 -14.30
N TYR A 95 16.76 5.93 -15.48
CA TYR A 95 16.05 5.35 -16.62
C TYR A 95 16.84 4.22 -17.28
N CYS A 96 16.12 3.22 -17.78
CA CYS A 96 16.69 2.15 -18.60
C CYS A 96 17.15 2.66 -19.97
N ILE A 97 18.08 1.92 -20.60
CA ILE A 97 18.47 2.19 -21.99
C ILE A 97 17.23 2.19 -22.92
N LEU A 98 17.30 2.98 -23.99
CA LEU A 98 16.22 3.08 -24.98
C LEU A 98 15.78 1.69 -25.48
N ASN A 99 14.47 1.54 -25.73
CA ASN A 99 13.82 0.28 -26.15
C ASN A 99 13.85 -0.85 -25.12
N CYS A 100 14.09 -0.54 -23.84
CA CYS A 100 14.10 -1.51 -22.76
C CYS A 100 12.95 -1.29 -21.77
N ALA A 101 12.18 -2.36 -21.49
CA ALA A 101 11.07 -2.37 -20.54
C ALA A 101 11.55 -2.54 -19.09
N THR A 102 12.54 -3.41 -18.88
CA THR A 102 13.16 -3.67 -17.57
C THR A 102 14.67 -3.82 -17.71
N CYS A 103 15.42 -3.26 -16.78
CA CYS A 103 16.89 -3.30 -16.78
C CYS A 103 17.46 -3.35 -15.36
N ASN A 104 18.70 -3.78 -15.23
CA ASN A 104 19.42 -3.80 -13.93
C ASN A 104 20.42 -2.65 -13.78
N THR A 105 20.86 -2.09 -14.90
CA THR A 105 21.80 -0.96 -14.97
C THR A 105 21.47 -0.12 -16.20
N ALA A 106 22.14 1.03 -16.34
CA ALA A 106 22.02 1.91 -17.51
C ALA A 106 22.24 1.21 -18.87
N THR A 107 22.94 0.08 -18.91
CA THR A 107 23.33 -0.60 -20.17
C THR A 107 22.88 -2.06 -20.26
N LYS A 108 22.34 -2.65 -19.17
CA LYS A 108 21.95 -4.07 -19.14
C LYS A 108 20.44 -4.22 -19.15
N CYS A 109 19.89 -4.39 -20.35
CA CYS A 109 18.48 -4.67 -20.55
C CYS A 109 18.14 -6.15 -20.24
N THR A 110 17.04 -6.38 -19.53
CA THR A 110 16.52 -7.72 -19.21
C THR A 110 15.25 -8.06 -19.97
N THR A 111 14.46 -7.06 -20.36
CA THR A 111 13.28 -7.24 -21.21
C THR A 111 13.15 -6.05 -22.15
N CYS A 112 13.04 -6.31 -23.45
CA CYS A 112 12.86 -5.27 -24.46
C CYS A 112 11.39 -4.83 -24.54
N ASN A 113 11.16 -3.60 -24.98
CA ASN A 113 9.82 -3.17 -25.38
C ASN A 113 9.38 -3.93 -26.65
N THR A 114 8.11 -4.30 -26.72
CA THR A 114 7.50 -4.97 -27.89
C THR A 114 6.81 -3.98 -28.81
#